data_AF-A0A392QK18-F1
#
_entry.id   AF-A0A392QK18-F1
#
_cell.length_a   1.000
_cell.length_b   1.000
_cell.length_c   1.000
_cell.angle_alpha   90.00
_cell.angle_beta   90.00
_cell.angle_gamma   90.00
#
_symmetry.space_group_name_H-M   'P 1'
#
loop_
_entity.id
_entity.type
_entity.pdbx_description
1 polymer ?
#
loop_
_entity_poly.entity_id
_entity_poly.type
_entity_poly.pdbx_seq_one_letter_code
_entity_poly.pdbx_strand_id
1 'polypeptide(L)'
;CWPGGLCLSRSIGDTDVGEYIVPIPHVKQVKLSNAGGRLIIASDGIWDTVSSDMAAKSCRGVPAELAAKLVVKEALRSRGLKDDTTCLVVDIIPSDYPMSPMATTPRKKQNMLSSLLFGKKSP
;
A
#
# COMPACT_ATOMS: atom_id res chain seq x y z
N CYS A 1 7.97 1.79 -24.13
CA CYS A 1 9.26 2.40 -23.71
C CYS A 1 9.67 3.44 -24.76
N TRP A 2 10.22 4.57 -24.33
CA TRP A 2 10.90 5.54 -25.21
C TRP A 2 12.03 4.80 -25.97
N PRO A 3 12.48 5.26 -27.16
CA PRO A 3 13.67 4.68 -27.78
C PRO A 3 14.84 4.80 -26.79
N GLY A 4 15.32 3.66 -26.26
CA GLY A 4 16.34 3.60 -25.20
C GLY A 4 15.96 2.80 -23.94
N GLY A 5 14.73 2.29 -23.83
CA GLY A 5 14.35 1.34 -22.77
C GLY A 5 13.78 1.96 -21.50
N LEU A 6 13.79 3.29 -21.36
CA LEU A 6 13.19 3.98 -20.22
C LEU A 6 11.69 4.28 -20.45
N CYS A 7 10.89 4.22 -19.39
CA CYS A 7 9.44 4.46 -19.42
C CYS A 7 9.02 5.76 -18.71
N LEU A 8 9.98 6.57 -18.26
CA LEU A 8 9.77 7.81 -17.53
C LEU A 8 10.49 8.96 -18.26
N SER A 9 10.03 10.20 -18.01
CA SER A 9 10.70 11.44 -18.48
C SER A 9 11.49 12.15 -17.37
N ARG A 10 11.41 11.63 -16.14
CA ARG A 10 12.01 12.20 -14.93
C ARG A 10 12.43 11.06 -14.03
N SER A 11 13.67 11.10 -13.54
CA SER A 11 14.20 10.20 -12.52
C SER A 11 15.36 10.88 -11.82
N ILE A 12 15.77 10.32 -10.68
CA ILE A 12 17.03 10.68 -10.04
C ILE A 12 18.05 9.63 -10.51
N GLY A 13 19.10 10.06 -11.21
CA GLY A 13 20.05 9.15 -11.85
C GLY A 13 19.95 9.24 -13.38
N ASP A 14 20.10 8.11 -14.06
CA ASP A 14 20.00 7.96 -15.53
C ASP A 14 20.78 9.02 -16.33
N THR A 15 21.95 9.41 -15.83
CA THR A 15 22.77 10.49 -16.40
C THR A 15 23.31 10.16 -17.78
N ASP A 16 23.39 8.88 -18.11
CA ASP A 16 23.80 8.35 -19.41
C ASP A 16 22.76 8.60 -20.52
N VAL A 17 21.50 8.85 -20.17
CA VAL A 17 20.45 9.25 -21.11
C VAL A 17 20.57 10.74 -21.49
N GLY A 18 21.38 11.52 -20.78
CA GLY A 18 21.61 12.93 -21.07
C GLY A 18 20.44 13.84 -20.69
N GLU A 19 20.18 14.87 -21.50
CA GLU A 19 19.24 15.95 -21.17
C GLU A 19 17.75 15.58 -21.25
N TYR A 20 17.42 14.38 -21.73
CA TYR A 20 16.03 13.94 -21.90
C TYR A 20 15.36 13.51 -20.58
N ILE A 21 16.16 13.22 -19.55
CA ILE A 21 15.69 12.81 -18.22
C ILE A 21 16.15 13.84 -17.20
N VAL A 22 15.19 14.46 -16.52
CA VAL A 22 15.48 15.54 -15.57
C VAL A 22 15.17 15.14 -14.12
N PRO A 23 16.03 15.47 -13.14
CA PRO A 23 15.82 15.15 -11.73
C PRO A 23 14.93 16.17 -10.99
N ILE A 24 14.19 16.99 -11.73
CA ILE A 24 13.36 18.06 -11.17
C ILE A 24 11.96 17.52 -10.86
N PRO A 25 11.51 17.51 -9.59
CA PRO A 25 10.19 17.00 -9.24
C PRO A 25 9.08 17.98 -9.62
N HIS A 26 7.86 17.46 -9.78
CA HIS A 26 6.66 18.27 -9.81
C HIS A 26 6.14 18.48 -8.38
N VAL A 27 6.00 19.75 -7.96
CA VAL A 27 5.55 20.11 -6.61
C VAL A 27 4.07 20.53 -6.66
N LYS A 28 3.24 19.87 -5.85
CA LYS A 28 1.82 20.20 -5.72
C LYS A 28 1.44 20.34 -4.25
N GLN A 29 0.75 21.42 -3.92
CA GLN A 29 0.14 21.63 -2.61
C GLN A 29 -1.36 21.38 -2.72
N VAL A 30 -1.94 20.69 -1.73
CA VAL A 30 -3.35 20.35 -1.68
C VAL A 30 -3.92 20.71 -0.32
N LYS A 31 -5.01 21.48 -0.30
CA LYS A 31 -5.73 21.79 0.93
C LYS A 31 -6.55 20.58 1.36
N LEU A 32 -6.35 20.14 2.60
CA LEU A 32 -7.13 19.05 3.19
C LEU A 32 -8.41 19.58 3.82
N SER A 33 -9.36 18.67 4.01
CA SER A 33 -10.57 18.95 4.77
C SER A 33 -10.26 19.05 6.26
N ASN A 34 -11.14 19.71 7.03
CA ASN A 34 -11.03 19.75 8.49
C ASN A 34 -11.22 18.37 9.15
N ALA A 35 -11.77 17.38 8.42
CA ALA A 35 -11.86 16.00 8.87
C ALA A 35 -10.54 15.22 8.69
N GLY A 36 -9.50 15.86 8.16
CA GLY A 36 -8.23 15.21 7.84
C GLY A 36 -8.29 14.51 6.49
N GLY A 37 -7.51 13.43 6.36
CA GLY A 37 -7.49 12.64 5.14
C GLY A 37 -6.57 11.42 5.24
N ARG A 38 -6.57 10.61 4.18
CA ARG A 38 -5.66 9.48 4.02
C ARG A 38 -4.91 9.62 2.71
N LEU A 39 -3.59 9.52 2.76
CA LEU A 39 -2.70 9.56 1.60
C LEU A 39 -2.16 8.15 1.33
N ILE A 40 -2.27 7.71 0.08
CA ILE A 40 -1.70 6.46 -0.41
C ILE A 40 -0.57 6.81 -1.37
N ILE A 41 0.64 6.32 -1.09
CA ILE A 41 1.82 6.46 -1.93
C ILE A 41 2.28 5.05 -2.29
N ALA A 42 2.46 4.75 -3.57
CA ALA A 42 2.88 3.42 -4.01
C ALA A 42 3.68 3.49 -5.32
N SER A 43 4.47 2.43 -5.58
CA SER A 43 5.14 2.22 -6.87
C SER A 43 4.15 1.89 -7.99
N ASP A 44 4.61 2.00 -9.23
CA ASP A 44 3.89 1.57 -10.44
C ASP A 44 3.48 0.09 -10.41
N GLY A 45 4.25 -0.79 -9.77
CA GLY A 45 3.82 -2.17 -9.49
C GLY A 45 2.41 -2.29 -8.85
N ILE A 46 1.95 -1.28 -8.10
CA ILE A 46 0.54 -1.16 -7.67
C ILE A 46 -0.31 -0.52 -8.77
N TRP A 47 0.04 0.69 -9.22
CA TRP A 47 -0.84 1.53 -10.03
C TRP A 47 -1.09 1.00 -11.46
N ASP A 48 -0.20 0.16 -11.97
CA ASP A 48 -0.37 -0.55 -13.24
C ASP A 48 -1.49 -1.59 -13.19
N THR A 49 -1.91 -1.98 -11.98
CA THR A 49 -2.83 -3.11 -11.76
C THR A 49 -4.05 -2.75 -10.92
N VAL A 50 -3.93 -1.74 -10.06
CA VAL A 50 -4.98 -1.28 -9.15
C VAL A 50 -5.33 0.18 -9.45
N SER A 51 -6.61 0.46 -9.69
CA SER A 51 -7.10 1.84 -9.85
C SER A 51 -7.10 2.60 -8.51
N SER A 52 -7.01 3.93 -8.58
CA SER A 52 -7.10 4.80 -7.39
C SER A 52 -8.37 4.55 -6.57
N ASP A 53 -9.50 4.32 -7.23
CA ASP A 53 -10.79 4.05 -6.56
C ASP A 53 -10.79 2.70 -5.84
N MET A 54 -10.19 1.68 -6.45
CA MET A 54 -10.03 0.37 -5.81
C MET A 54 -9.11 0.45 -4.61
N ALA A 55 -7.96 1.12 -4.74
CA ALA A 55 -7.04 1.34 -3.62
C ALA A 55 -7.74 2.08 -2.47
N ALA A 56 -8.45 3.17 -2.79
CA ALA A 56 -9.20 3.95 -1.81
C ALA A 56 -10.27 3.09 -1.09
N LYS A 57 -11.01 2.26 -1.83
CA LYS A 57 -11.99 1.31 -1.25
C LYS A 57 -11.33 0.30 -0.32
N SER A 58 -10.22 -0.30 -0.74
CA SER A 58 -9.45 -1.26 0.08
C SER A 58 -8.94 -0.67 1.39
N CYS A 59 -8.72 0.64 1.43
CA CYS A 59 -8.27 1.33 2.62
C CYS A 59 -9.41 1.76 3.56
N ARG A 60 -10.69 1.73 3.18
CA ARG A 60 -11.76 2.31 4.02
C ARG A 60 -11.95 1.53 5.33
N GLY A 61 -12.10 2.26 6.43
CA GLY A 61 -12.50 1.71 7.73
C GLY A 61 -11.46 0.84 8.44
N VAL A 62 -10.22 0.78 7.93
CA VAL A 62 -9.13 -0.02 8.50
C VAL A 62 -7.95 0.85 8.93
N PRO A 63 -7.11 0.41 9.88
CA PRO A 63 -5.86 1.10 10.23
C PRO A 63 -4.91 1.20 9.04
N ALA A 64 -4.09 2.27 8.98
CA ALA A 64 -3.17 2.54 7.87
C ALA A 64 -2.24 1.36 7.55
N GLU A 65 -1.68 0.69 8.56
CA GLU A 65 -0.80 -0.48 8.35
C GLU A 65 -1.53 -1.63 7.64
N LEU A 66 -2.77 -1.91 8.03
CA LEU A 66 -3.58 -2.94 7.38
C LEU A 66 -4.00 -2.49 5.97
N ALA A 67 -4.34 -1.21 5.82
CA ALA A 67 -4.71 -0.63 4.53
C ALA A 67 -3.61 -0.82 3.48
N ALA A 68 -2.34 -0.56 3.84
CA ALA A 68 -1.20 -0.77 2.95
C ALA A 68 -1.10 -2.24 2.49
N LYS A 69 -1.22 -3.19 3.43
CA LYS A 69 -1.20 -4.63 3.13
C LYS A 69 -2.35 -5.06 2.23
N LEU A 70 -3.54 -4.47 2.39
CA LEU A 70 -4.71 -4.76 1.55
C LEU A 70 -4.52 -4.23 0.12
N VAL A 71 -3.91 -3.06 -0.06
CA VAL A 71 -3.60 -2.52 -1.39
C VAL A 71 -2.60 -3.41 -2.12
N VAL A 72 -1.53 -3.84 -1.44
CA VAL A 72 -0.57 -4.80 -2.01
C VAL A 72 -1.23 -6.13 -2.37
N LYS A 73 -2.07 -6.66 -1.48
CA LYS A 73 -2.82 -7.90 -1.74
C LYS A 73 -3.71 -7.78 -2.97
N GLU A 74 -4.36 -6.63 -3.17
CA GLU A 74 -5.24 -6.40 -4.32
C GLU A 74 -4.45 -6.36 -5.63
N ALA A 75 -3.27 -5.71 -5.65
CA ALA A 75 -2.37 -5.74 -6.80
C ALA A 75 -1.94 -7.17 -7.15
N LEU A 76 -1.47 -7.92 -6.15
CA LEU A 76 -1.06 -9.32 -6.33
C LEU A 76 -2.20 -10.22 -6.81
N ARG A 77 -3.44 -9.99 -6.33
CA ARG A 77 -4.63 -10.75 -6.77
C ARG A 77 -4.92 -10.52 -8.25
N SER A 78 -4.71 -9.30 -8.74
CA SER A 78 -5.10 -8.92 -10.10
C SER A 78 -4.15 -9.47 -11.18
N ARG A 79 -2.83 -9.56 -10.91
CA ARG A 79 -1.82 -9.94 -11.92
C ARG A 79 -0.69 -10.85 -11.43
N GLY A 80 -0.68 -11.27 -10.17
CA GLY A 80 0.47 -11.91 -9.53
C GLY A 80 1.61 -10.92 -9.25
N LEU A 81 2.72 -11.40 -8.69
CA LEU A 81 3.91 -10.57 -8.50
C LEU A 81 4.68 -10.48 -9.83
N LYS A 82 4.59 -9.33 -10.50
CA LYS A 82 5.29 -9.04 -11.76
C LYS A 82 6.36 -7.97 -11.64
N ASP A 83 6.27 -7.17 -10.59
CA ASP A 83 7.15 -6.04 -10.33
C ASP A 83 7.26 -5.79 -8.82
N ASP A 84 8.32 -5.11 -8.41
CA ASP A 84 8.53 -4.75 -7.02
C ASP A 84 7.42 -3.81 -6.54
N THR A 85 6.79 -4.21 -5.45
CA THR A 85 5.56 -3.59 -4.98
C THR A 85 5.78 -2.94 -3.63
N THR A 86 5.77 -1.61 -3.59
CA THR A 86 5.87 -0.82 -2.35
C THR A 86 4.62 0.02 -2.16
N CYS A 87 4.07 0.04 -0.94
CA CYS A 87 2.90 0.84 -0.59
C CYS A 87 3.04 1.44 0.81
N LEU A 88 2.79 2.74 0.92
CA LEU A 88 2.74 3.52 2.14
C LEU A 88 1.35 4.16 2.26
N VAL A 89 0.73 4.00 3.42
CA VAL A 89 -0.54 4.65 3.76
C VAL A 89 -0.32 5.54 4.98
N VAL A 90 -0.74 6.80 4.87
CA VAL A 90 -0.58 7.82 5.91
C VAL A 90 -1.94 8.37 6.31
N ASP A 91 -2.23 8.35 7.61
CA ASP A 91 -3.39 9.00 8.20
C ASP A 91 -3.04 10.42 8.62
N ILE A 92 -3.72 11.39 8.02
CA ILE A 92 -3.57 12.81 8.35
C ILE A 92 -4.71 13.14 9.31
N ILE A 93 -4.41 13.09 10.60
CA ILE A 93 -5.37 13.27 11.70
C ILE A 93 -5.42 14.78 12.06
N PRO A 94 -6.62 15.40 12.13
CA PRO A 94 -6.76 16.77 12.60
C PRO A 94 -6.23 16.95 14.02
N SER A 95 -5.62 18.10 14.31
CA SER A 95 -5.06 18.44 15.64
C SER A 95 -6.07 18.37 16.77
N ASP A 96 -7.34 18.66 16.45
CA ASP A 96 -8.41 18.82 17.43
C ASP A 96 -9.10 17.49 17.76
N TYR A 97 -8.66 16.39 17.14
CA TYR A 97 -9.12 15.06 17.46
C TYR A 97 -8.13 14.44 18.47
N PRO A 98 -8.47 14.37 19.77
CA PRO A 98 -7.61 13.68 20.73
C PRO A 98 -7.45 12.24 20.26
N MET A 99 -6.20 11.79 20.11
CA MET A 99 -5.88 10.40 19.86
C MET A 99 -6.48 9.58 21.00
N SER A 100 -7.65 8.98 20.79
CA SER A 100 -8.09 7.88 21.64
C SER A 100 -6.97 6.83 21.54
N PRO A 101 -6.42 6.33 22.67
CA PRO A 101 -5.36 5.35 22.62
C PRO A 101 -5.83 4.22 21.72
N MET A 102 -5.08 3.97 20.64
CA MET A 102 -5.38 2.93 19.66
C MET A 102 -5.75 1.68 20.45
N ALA A 103 -6.97 1.18 20.22
CA ALA A 103 -7.42 -0.06 20.81
C ALA A 103 -6.33 -1.10 20.56
N THR A 104 -5.67 -1.51 21.64
CA THR A 104 -4.74 -2.64 21.64
C THR A 104 -5.47 -3.80 20.98
N THR A 105 -4.86 -4.34 19.94
CA THR A 105 -5.38 -5.48 19.17
C THR A 105 -5.98 -6.53 20.10
N PRO A 106 -7.22 -7.03 19.88
CA PRO A 106 -7.72 -8.13 20.67
C PRO A 106 -6.78 -9.33 20.51
N ARG A 107 -6.25 -9.82 21.63
CA ARG A 107 -5.45 -11.05 21.71
C ARG A 107 -6.11 -12.13 20.86
N LYS A 108 -5.36 -12.67 19.90
CA LYS A 108 -5.74 -13.87 19.14
C LYS A 108 -6.02 -14.99 20.15
N LYS A 109 -7.29 -15.34 20.39
CA LYS A 109 -7.62 -16.57 21.12
C LYS A 109 -7.10 -17.73 20.27
N GLN A 110 -6.07 -18.44 20.75
CA GLN A 110 -5.69 -19.72 20.19
C GLN A 110 -6.87 -20.67 20.37
N ASN A 111 -7.49 -21.07 19.26
CA ASN A 111 -8.49 -22.12 19.28
C ASN A 111 -7.78 -23.45 19.59
N MET A 112 -7.88 -23.90 20.84
CA MET A 112 -7.45 -25.20 21.35
C MET A 112 -8.40 -26.31 20.85
N LEU A 113 -8.49 -26.54 19.53
CA LEU A 113 -9.35 -27.61 18.98
C LEU A 113 -8.70 -28.41 17.83
N SER A 114 -7.39 -28.33 17.61
CA SER A 114 -6.72 -29.19 16.61
C SER A 114 -6.08 -30.47 17.16
N SER A 115 -6.35 -30.87 18.41
CA SER A 115 -5.76 -32.08 19.01
C SER A 115 -6.66 -33.32 19.03
N LEU A 116 -7.76 -33.36 18.26
CA LEU A 116 -8.75 -34.45 18.33
C LEU A 116 -8.86 -35.36 17.08
N LEU A 117 -7.93 -35.28 16.12
CA LEU A 117 -8.00 -36.08 14.89
C LEU A 117 -6.82 -37.02 14.61
N PHE A 118 -5.95 -37.29 15.60
CA PHE A 118 -4.94 -38.35 15.48
C PHE A 118 -5.07 -39.36 16.61
N GLY A 119 -6.13 -40.17 16.54
CA GLY A 119 -6.36 -41.31 17.41
C GLY A 119 -6.63 -42.57 16.60
N LYS A 120 -5.65 -43.49 16.64
CA LYS A 120 -5.73 -44.94 16.34
C LYS A 120 -6.18 -45.38 14.95
N LYS A 121 -5.25 -46.06 14.25
CA LYS A 121 -5.47 -47.44 13.75
C LYS A 121 -4.17 -48.24 13.81
N SER A 122 -4.18 -49.29 14.64
CA SER A 122 -3.43 -50.55 14.51
C SER A 122 -4.50 -51.65 14.46
N PRO A 123 -4.23 -52.79 13.82
CA PRO A 123 -3.43 -53.86 14.44
C PRO A 123 -2.06 -54.05 13.80
#